data_AF-A0AAV8S5V3-F1
#
_entry.id   AF-A0AAV8S5V3-F1
#
_cell.length_a   1.000
_cell.length_b   1.000
_cell.length_c   1.000
_cell.angle_alpha   90.00
_cell.angle_beta   90.00
_cell.angle_gamma   90.00
#
_symmetry.space_group_name_H-M   'P 1'
#
loop_
_entity.id
_entity.type
_entity.pdbx_description
1 polymer ?
#
loop_
_entity_poly.entity_id
_entity_poly.type
_entity_poly.pdbx_seq_one_letter_code
_entity_poly.pdbx_strand_id
1 'polypeptide(L)'
;MCNSIVELVEDLPFAAMPCDICCTEPNFCRDCCCILCCKTVKLNHRGYSYVKCEAIVSDGFICGHVAHIDCALRTYMAGTVGGTIGLDAEYYCRRCDARTDLVPHALRIMQTCKSIDSRGEIEKLLNVGISILRGSKKTEAIRTLRHVDLTLKKLKCGTSLEDIWKADEDFSAISSGTSANGNATLGITTHQNFVDNRMSLPYVLSKFTDFCSESLKLDDEIDHVLEALQIAQEAEYKLAEERLYAQKKYLQNLYQQLEKERTALACRTGKTSTNALLSAVLKGVKQEVVKLEQMKEVYKGFGRTSKAILKEHFGLEVED
;
A
#
# COMPACT_ATOMS: atom_id res chain seq x y z
N MET A 1 6.35 -12.65 -55.50
CA MET A 1 5.05 -13.29 -55.26
C MET A 1 5.34 -14.50 -54.39
N CYS A 2 5.32 -14.38 -53.05
CA CYS A 2 4.14 -14.46 -52.15
C CYS A 2 3.59 -15.91 -52.14
N ASN A 3 3.42 -16.64 -51.03
CA ASN A 3 3.26 -16.32 -49.60
C ASN A 3 3.69 -17.52 -48.72
N SER A 4 4.46 -17.27 -47.66
CA SER A 4 4.06 -17.24 -46.23
C SER A 4 4.25 -18.57 -45.49
N ILE A 5 5.37 -18.61 -44.78
CA ILE A 5 5.70 -19.48 -43.66
C ILE A 5 4.75 -19.11 -42.52
N VAL A 6 3.86 -20.04 -42.14
CA VAL A 6 3.12 -19.95 -40.88
C VAL A 6 4.05 -20.56 -39.82
N GLU A 7 4.80 -19.69 -39.14
CA GLU A 7 5.47 -20.03 -37.89
C GLU A 7 4.40 -20.38 -36.86
N LEU A 8 4.43 -21.65 -36.43
CA LEU A 8 3.94 -22.08 -35.14
C LEU A 8 4.72 -21.31 -34.08
N VAL A 9 4.18 -20.18 -33.62
CA VAL A 9 4.58 -19.60 -32.34
C VAL A 9 3.94 -20.49 -31.29
N GLU A 10 4.60 -21.62 -31.02
CA GLU A 10 4.46 -22.31 -29.75
C GLU A 10 4.80 -21.30 -28.66
N ASP A 11 3.88 -21.09 -27.71
CA ASP A 11 4.09 -20.30 -26.51
C ASP A 11 5.32 -20.86 -25.77
N LEU A 12 6.48 -20.30 -26.06
CA LEU A 12 7.70 -20.51 -25.28
C LEU A 12 7.37 -20.12 -23.84
N PRO A 13 7.51 -21.03 -22.85
CA PRO A 13 7.39 -20.65 -21.46
C PRO A 13 8.52 -19.65 -21.21
N PHE A 14 8.17 -18.37 -21.07
CA PHE A 14 9.12 -17.33 -20.68
C PHE A 14 9.88 -17.85 -19.47
N ALA A 15 11.19 -18.06 -19.65
CA ALA A 15 12.03 -18.67 -18.64
C ALA A 15 11.93 -17.84 -17.36
N ALA A 16 11.29 -18.40 -16.34
CA ALA A 16 11.25 -17.80 -15.02
C ALA A 16 12.71 -17.64 -14.56
N MET A 17 13.11 -16.40 -14.26
CA MET A 17 14.48 -16.08 -13.87
C MET A 17 14.88 -16.88 -12.62
N PRO A 18 16.10 -17.45 -12.57
CA PRO A 18 16.64 -18.08 -11.37
C PRO A 18 16.62 -17.12 -10.17
N CYS A 19 16.21 -17.65 -9.02
CA CYS A 19 15.80 -16.91 -7.81
C CYS A 19 16.94 -16.14 -7.11
N ASP A 20 18.17 -16.35 -7.54
CA ASP A 20 19.43 -15.83 -7.03
C ASP A 20 19.77 -14.41 -7.52
N ILE A 21 19.05 -13.91 -8.53
CA ILE A 21 19.17 -12.51 -9.02
C ILE A 21 18.20 -11.56 -8.28
N CYS A 22 17.23 -12.13 -7.55
CA CYS A 22 16.04 -11.40 -7.12
C CYS A 22 16.10 -10.83 -5.68
N CYS A 23 17.01 -11.26 -4.81
CA CYS A 23 17.26 -10.62 -3.50
C CYS A 23 18.54 -11.13 -2.81
N THR A 24 19.19 -10.24 -2.05
CA THR A 24 20.31 -10.52 -1.14
C THR A 24 19.89 -11.05 0.24
N GLU A 25 18.58 -11.13 0.52
CA GLU A 25 18.05 -11.59 1.80
C GLU A 25 17.85 -13.12 1.83
N PRO A 26 18.42 -13.84 2.81
CA PRO A 26 18.24 -15.28 2.93
C PRO A 26 16.77 -15.61 3.24
N ASN A 27 16.21 -16.59 2.49
CA ASN A 27 14.85 -17.15 2.61
C ASN A 27 13.68 -16.37 1.97
N PHE A 28 13.93 -15.34 1.15
CA PHE A 28 12.88 -14.63 0.40
C PHE A 28 12.83 -15.06 -1.08
N CYS A 29 11.72 -15.66 -1.52
CA CYS A 29 11.48 -16.05 -2.92
C CYS A 29 10.38 -15.19 -3.55
N ARG A 30 10.67 -14.52 -4.68
CA ARG A 30 9.72 -13.60 -5.35
C ARG A 30 8.48 -14.29 -5.94
N ASP A 31 8.57 -15.58 -6.30
CA ASP A 31 7.43 -16.33 -6.85
C ASP A 31 6.48 -16.85 -5.76
N CYS A 32 6.91 -16.87 -4.50
CA CYS A 32 6.19 -17.56 -3.44
C CYS A 32 5.93 -16.70 -2.21
N CYS A 33 6.48 -15.49 -2.08
CA CYS A 33 6.32 -14.66 -0.88
C CYS A 33 5.57 -13.36 -1.15
N CYS A 34 4.72 -12.98 -0.21
CA CYS A 34 4.04 -11.69 -0.23
C CYS A 34 5.07 -10.58 0.05
N ILE A 35 5.21 -9.62 -0.86
CA ILE A 35 6.15 -8.49 -0.73
C ILE A 35 5.85 -7.56 0.47
N LEU A 36 4.68 -7.71 1.09
CA LEU A 36 4.22 -6.85 2.19
C LEU A 36 4.43 -7.46 3.57
N CYS A 37 4.35 -8.78 3.71
CA CYS A 37 4.48 -9.47 5.00
C CYS A 37 5.60 -10.52 5.02
N CYS A 38 6.30 -10.71 3.90
CA CYS A 38 7.38 -11.68 3.71
C CYS A 38 7.00 -13.15 3.94
N LYS A 39 5.71 -13.46 4.12
CA LYS A 39 5.20 -14.83 4.30
C LYS A 39 4.89 -15.50 2.97
N THR A 40 4.98 -16.82 2.94
CA THR A 40 4.65 -17.63 1.78
C THR A 40 3.18 -17.48 1.37
N VAL A 41 2.95 -17.40 0.06
CA VAL A 41 1.67 -17.37 -0.63
C VAL A 41 1.41 -18.78 -1.14
N LYS A 42 0.28 -19.37 -0.73
CA LYS A 42 -0.12 -20.68 -1.23
C LYS A 42 -0.72 -20.53 -2.62
N LEU A 43 0.10 -20.73 -3.66
CA LEU A 43 -0.34 -20.68 -5.07
C LEU A 43 -1.45 -21.70 -5.40
N ASN A 44 -1.59 -22.72 -4.54
CA ASN A 44 -2.56 -23.81 -4.66
C ASN A 44 -4.03 -23.33 -4.56
N HIS A 45 -4.28 -22.13 -4.02
CA HIS A 45 -5.63 -21.62 -3.74
C HIS A 45 -6.14 -20.76 -4.90
N ARG A 46 -6.36 -21.37 -6.07
CA ARG A 46 -7.07 -20.85 -7.27
C ARG A 46 -6.89 -19.35 -7.61
N GLY A 47 -5.79 -18.71 -7.22
CA GLY A 47 -5.48 -17.31 -7.54
C GLY A 47 -6.38 -16.24 -6.93
N TYR A 48 -7.18 -16.52 -5.89
CA TYR A 48 -8.07 -15.52 -5.26
C TYR A 48 -7.52 -14.93 -3.95
N SER A 49 -6.52 -15.56 -3.34
CA SER A 49 -5.94 -15.10 -2.06
C SER A 49 -4.75 -14.16 -2.24
N TYR A 50 -4.31 -13.97 -3.49
CA TYR A 50 -3.13 -13.17 -3.83
C TYR A 50 -3.28 -12.49 -5.18
N VAL A 51 -2.50 -11.43 -5.38
CA VAL A 51 -2.31 -10.75 -6.66
C VAL A 51 -0.84 -10.88 -7.07
N LYS A 52 -0.60 -11.22 -8.34
CA LYS A 52 0.73 -11.21 -8.97
C LYS A 52 0.79 -10.02 -9.92
N CYS A 53 1.84 -9.21 -9.81
CA CYS A 53 2.07 -8.10 -10.72
C CYS A 53 2.64 -8.63 -12.04
N GLU A 54 1.90 -8.41 -13.12
CA GLU A 54 2.24 -8.86 -14.47
C GLU A 54 2.68 -7.71 -15.38
N ALA A 55 3.05 -6.58 -14.79
CA ALA A 55 3.51 -5.41 -15.54
C ALA A 55 4.85 -5.70 -16.23
N ILE A 56 4.96 -5.23 -17.47
CA ILE A 56 6.22 -5.24 -18.23
C ILE A 56 7.11 -4.12 -17.70
N VAL A 57 8.27 -4.48 -17.17
CA VAL A 57 9.31 -3.56 -16.69
C VAL A 57 10.38 -3.35 -17.78
N SER A 58 11.34 -2.47 -17.53
CA SER A 58 12.46 -2.20 -18.44
C SER A 58 13.12 -3.51 -18.90
N ASP A 59 13.48 -3.56 -20.18
CA ASP A 59 14.06 -4.72 -20.89
C ASP A 59 13.07 -5.87 -21.22
N GLY A 60 11.76 -5.62 -21.13
CA GLY A 60 10.72 -6.56 -21.59
C GLY A 60 10.39 -7.68 -20.60
N PHE A 61 10.92 -7.60 -19.38
CA PHE A 61 10.65 -8.58 -18.31
C PHE A 61 9.31 -8.31 -17.63
N ILE A 62 8.70 -9.36 -17.05
CA ILE A 62 7.47 -9.26 -16.25
C ILE A 62 7.84 -9.14 -14.77
N CYS A 63 7.25 -8.18 -14.07
CA CYS A 63 7.54 -7.81 -12.68
C CYS A 63 7.48 -8.98 -11.68
N GLY A 64 6.51 -9.88 -11.81
CA GLY A 64 6.41 -11.14 -11.06
C GLY A 64 6.11 -11.02 -9.56
N HIS A 65 6.14 -9.84 -8.96
CA HIS A 65 5.94 -9.66 -7.52
C HIS A 65 4.53 -10.04 -7.06
N VAL A 66 4.45 -10.75 -5.93
CA VAL A 66 3.19 -11.26 -5.38
C VAL A 66 2.84 -10.57 -4.06
N ALA A 67 1.55 -10.34 -3.80
CA ALA A 67 1.04 -9.92 -2.49
C ALA A 67 -0.21 -10.71 -2.11
N HIS A 68 -0.39 -11.04 -0.83
CA HIS A 68 -1.71 -11.45 -0.33
C HIS A 68 -2.69 -10.30 -0.51
N ILE A 69 -3.90 -10.59 -0.99
CA ILE A 69 -4.94 -9.56 -1.16
C ILE A 69 -5.23 -8.87 0.17
N ASP A 70 -5.37 -9.63 1.27
CA ASP A 70 -5.59 -9.06 2.61
C ASP A 70 -4.45 -8.14 3.06
N CYS A 71 -3.20 -8.49 2.73
CA CYS A 71 -2.08 -7.60 3.03
C CYS A 71 -2.18 -6.31 2.22
N ALA A 72 -2.45 -6.42 0.92
CA ALA A 72 -2.56 -5.26 0.04
C ALA A 72 -3.70 -4.32 0.46
N LEU A 73 -4.87 -4.86 0.81
CA LEU A 73 -6.00 -4.06 1.31
C LEU A 73 -5.66 -3.36 2.64
N ARG A 74 -5.07 -4.07 3.61
CA ARG A 74 -4.70 -3.49 4.92
C ARG A 74 -3.62 -2.42 4.83
N THR A 75 -2.76 -2.47 3.82
CA THR A 75 -1.71 -1.48 3.61
C THR A 75 -2.09 -0.42 2.57
N TYR A 76 -3.37 -0.32 2.19
CA TYR A 76 -3.86 0.63 1.18
C TYR A 76 -3.16 0.53 -0.19
N MET A 77 -2.63 -0.65 -0.52
CA MET A 77 -2.03 -0.96 -1.83
C MET A 77 -3.05 -1.64 -2.75
N ALA A 78 -4.27 -1.90 -2.30
CA ALA A 78 -5.34 -2.46 -3.10
C ALA A 78 -6.70 -1.82 -2.77
N GLY A 79 -7.62 -1.82 -3.74
CA GLY A 79 -9.00 -1.33 -3.60
C GLY A 79 -9.18 0.07 -4.19
N THR A 80 -10.18 0.80 -3.69
CA THR A 80 -10.34 2.24 -3.98
C THR A 80 -9.72 3.03 -2.85
N VAL A 81 -8.62 3.74 -3.14
CA VAL A 81 -7.78 4.44 -2.15
C VAL A 81 -7.57 5.88 -2.62
N GLY A 82 -7.87 6.84 -1.75
CA GLY A 82 -7.66 8.27 -2.00
C GLY A 82 -6.19 8.70 -1.93
N GLY A 83 -5.96 10.01 -1.79
CA GLY A 83 -4.62 10.59 -1.64
C GLY A 83 -3.76 10.54 -2.91
N THR A 84 -2.44 10.55 -2.73
CA THR A 84 -1.46 10.66 -3.83
C THR A 84 -1.34 9.41 -4.70
N ILE A 85 -1.69 8.23 -4.16
CA ILE A 85 -1.68 6.98 -4.93
C ILE A 85 -2.91 6.92 -5.84
N GLY A 86 -4.10 7.27 -5.34
CA GLY A 86 -5.32 7.38 -6.14
C GLY A 86 -5.67 6.09 -6.91
N LEU A 87 -6.10 5.06 -6.19
CA LEU A 87 -6.53 3.77 -6.76
C LEU A 87 -8.04 3.72 -6.93
N ASP A 88 -8.52 3.06 -7.99
CA ASP A 88 -9.95 2.79 -8.21
C ASP A 88 -10.17 1.30 -8.51
N ALA A 89 -10.51 0.50 -7.49
CA ALA A 89 -10.55 -0.98 -7.56
C ALA A 89 -9.28 -1.59 -8.18
N GLU A 90 -8.11 -1.13 -7.76
CA GLU A 90 -6.81 -1.49 -8.33
C GLU A 90 -5.84 -1.99 -7.26
N TYR A 91 -4.80 -2.71 -7.67
CA TYR A 91 -3.63 -3.04 -6.88
C TYR A 91 -2.43 -2.25 -7.36
N TYR A 92 -1.64 -1.70 -6.44
CA TYR A 92 -0.39 -1.03 -6.70
C TYR A 92 0.80 -1.89 -6.25
N CYS A 93 1.69 -2.21 -7.19
CA CYS A 93 2.90 -2.96 -6.89
C CYS A 93 4.01 -2.01 -6.40
N ARG A 94 4.31 -2.04 -5.10
CA ARG A 94 5.34 -1.20 -4.45
C ARG A 94 6.78 -1.37 -4.98
N ARG A 95 7.02 -2.28 -5.92
CA ARG A 95 8.37 -2.58 -6.44
C ARG A 95 8.61 -2.03 -7.83
N CYS A 96 7.59 -2.02 -8.69
CA CYS A 96 7.70 -1.47 -10.04
C CYS A 96 6.72 -0.32 -10.29
N ASP A 97 5.97 0.08 -9.27
CA ASP A 97 4.96 1.13 -9.28
C ASP A 97 3.81 0.94 -10.28
N ALA A 98 3.70 -0.26 -10.85
CA ALA A 98 2.63 -0.59 -11.76
C ALA A 98 1.30 -0.84 -11.03
N ARG A 99 0.21 -0.59 -11.75
CA ARG A 99 -1.16 -0.82 -11.29
C ARG A 99 -1.77 -2.03 -11.98
N THR A 100 -2.63 -2.74 -11.26
CA THR A 100 -3.34 -3.92 -11.77
C THR A 100 -4.82 -3.79 -11.44
N ASP A 101 -5.69 -3.91 -12.44
CA ASP A 101 -7.14 -3.87 -12.23
C ASP A 101 -7.61 -5.10 -11.44
N LEU A 102 -8.37 -4.87 -10.35
CA LEU A 102 -8.83 -5.94 -9.47
C LEU A 102 -10.28 -6.33 -9.70
N VAL A 103 -11.02 -5.67 -10.60
CA VAL A 103 -12.39 -6.10 -10.95
C VAL A 103 -12.44 -7.56 -11.43
N PRO A 104 -11.54 -8.03 -12.33
CA PRO A 104 -11.48 -9.44 -12.71
C PRO A 104 -11.16 -10.37 -11.52
N HIS A 105 -10.41 -9.86 -10.53
CA HIS A 105 -10.09 -10.62 -9.33
C HIS A 105 -11.34 -10.83 -8.46
N ALA A 106 -12.16 -9.80 -8.27
CA ALA A 106 -13.43 -9.91 -7.54
C ALA A 106 -14.43 -10.84 -8.25
N LEU A 107 -14.45 -10.86 -9.59
CA LEU A 107 -15.25 -11.81 -10.36
C LEU A 107 -14.77 -13.26 -10.16
N ARG A 108 -13.46 -13.49 -10.11
CA ARG A 108 -12.91 -14.82 -9.80
C ARG A 108 -13.26 -15.28 -8.39
N ILE A 109 -13.28 -14.37 -7.41
CA ILE A 109 -13.76 -14.65 -6.05
C ILE A 109 -15.20 -15.18 -6.10
N MET A 110 -16.10 -14.46 -6.80
CA MET A 110 -17.50 -14.87 -6.97
C MET A 110 -17.64 -16.26 -7.61
N GLN A 111 -16.86 -16.52 -8.67
CA GLN A 111 -16.90 -17.82 -9.34
C GLN A 111 -16.36 -18.94 -8.44
N THR A 112 -15.36 -18.66 -7.60
CA THR A 112 -14.79 -19.64 -6.67
C THR A 112 -15.78 -20.01 -5.57
N CYS A 113 -16.56 -19.06 -5.05
CA CYS A 113 -17.57 -19.31 -4.02
C CYS A 113 -18.60 -20.37 -4.44
N LYS A 114 -18.88 -20.53 -5.75
CA LYS A 114 -19.77 -21.57 -6.28
C LYS A 114 -19.29 -23.00 -6.05
N SER A 115 -18.00 -23.18 -5.77
CA SER A 115 -17.35 -24.48 -5.58
C SER A 115 -16.94 -24.76 -4.13
N ILE A 116 -17.34 -23.88 -3.19
CA ILE A 116 -16.99 -23.98 -1.76
C ILE A 116 -18.25 -24.37 -0.99
N ASP A 117 -18.16 -25.40 -0.15
CA ASP A 117 -19.28 -25.87 0.69
C ASP A 117 -19.29 -25.20 2.08
N SER A 118 -18.21 -24.52 2.43
CA SER A 118 -18.08 -23.80 3.70
C SER A 118 -18.66 -22.39 3.61
N ARG A 119 -19.83 -22.20 4.22
CA ARG A 119 -20.49 -20.90 4.35
C ARG A 119 -19.59 -19.82 4.98
N GLY A 120 -18.79 -20.17 5.98
CA GLY A 120 -17.86 -19.24 6.62
C GLY A 120 -16.71 -18.82 5.71
N GLU A 121 -16.24 -19.70 4.82
CA GLU A 121 -15.23 -19.35 3.83
C GLU A 121 -15.81 -18.51 2.69
N ILE A 122 -17.02 -18.82 2.22
CA ILE A 122 -17.74 -17.99 1.25
C ILE A 122 -17.91 -16.58 1.81
N GLU A 123 -18.36 -16.44 3.06
CA GLU A 123 -18.51 -15.12 3.69
C GLU A 123 -17.20 -14.34 3.70
N LYS A 124 -16.08 -14.96 4.10
CA LYS A 124 -14.77 -14.30 4.09
C LYS A 124 -14.39 -13.82 2.68
N LEU A 125 -14.58 -14.67 1.68
CA LEU A 125 -14.26 -14.35 0.29
C LEU A 125 -15.12 -13.21 -0.27
N LEU A 126 -16.43 -13.24 -0.03
CA LEU A 126 -17.33 -12.17 -0.45
C LEU A 126 -16.96 -10.84 0.21
N ASN A 127 -16.58 -10.84 1.49
CA ASN A 127 -16.11 -9.63 2.16
C ASN A 127 -14.83 -9.07 1.53
N VAL A 128 -13.88 -9.92 1.14
CA VAL A 128 -12.69 -9.48 0.37
C VAL A 128 -13.10 -8.84 -0.96
N GLY A 129 -14.03 -9.44 -1.69
CA GLY A 129 -14.58 -8.88 -2.92
C GLY A 129 -15.23 -7.51 -2.70
N ILE A 130 -16.00 -7.34 -1.62
CA ILE A 130 -16.58 -6.05 -1.24
C ILE A 130 -15.48 -5.02 -0.96
N SER A 131 -14.46 -5.39 -0.19
CA SER A 131 -13.34 -4.49 0.13
C SER A 131 -12.57 -4.02 -1.11
N ILE A 132 -12.43 -4.87 -2.13
CA ILE A 132 -11.81 -4.50 -3.41
C ILE A 132 -12.65 -3.46 -4.16
N LEU A 133 -13.97 -3.65 -4.20
CA LEU A 133 -14.86 -2.91 -5.11
C LEU A 133 -15.51 -1.68 -4.48
N ARG A 134 -15.55 -1.59 -3.15
CA ARG A 134 -16.22 -0.51 -2.42
C ARG A 134 -15.64 0.85 -2.78
N GLY A 135 -16.53 1.81 -3.04
CA GLY A 135 -16.15 3.19 -3.36
C GLY A 135 -15.72 3.40 -4.83
N SER A 136 -15.65 2.33 -5.62
CA SER A 136 -15.17 2.42 -6.99
C SER A 136 -16.08 3.24 -7.90
N LYS A 137 -15.49 4.00 -8.83
CA LYS A 137 -16.24 4.77 -9.84
C LYS A 137 -16.46 3.99 -11.14
N LYS A 138 -15.69 2.92 -11.39
CA LYS A 138 -15.89 2.01 -12.52
C LYS A 138 -17.28 1.35 -12.50
N THR A 139 -18.01 1.41 -13.62
CA THR A 139 -19.35 0.81 -13.77
C THR A 139 -19.32 -0.70 -13.53
N GLU A 140 -18.31 -1.39 -14.05
CA GLU A 140 -18.12 -2.84 -13.85
C GLU A 140 -17.95 -3.20 -12.37
N ALA A 141 -17.19 -2.40 -11.64
CA ALA A 141 -16.96 -2.61 -10.21
C ALA A 141 -18.24 -2.41 -9.39
N ILE A 142 -18.99 -1.34 -9.67
CA ILE A 142 -20.29 -1.06 -9.03
C ILE A 142 -21.28 -2.19 -9.31
N ARG A 143 -21.34 -2.69 -10.55
CA ARG A 143 -22.23 -3.80 -10.92
C ARG A 143 -21.84 -5.08 -10.18
N THR A 144 -20.55 -5.40 -10.16
CA THR A 144 -20.01 -6.57 -9.46
C THR A 144 -20.29 -6.48 -7.96
N LEU A 145 -20.10 -5.31 -7.35
CA LEU A 145 -20.34 -5.09 -5.92
C LEU A 145 -21.79 -5.39 -5.54
N ARG A 146 -22.77 -4.92 -6.31
CA ARG A 146 -24.20 -5.22 -6.06
C ARG A 146 -24.47 -6.73 -6.04
N HIS A 147 -23.84 -7.47 -6.94
CA HIS A 147 -24.00 -8.91 -7.02
C HIS A 147 -23.35 -9.64 -5.84
N VAL A 148 -22.15 -9.22 -5.43
CA VAL A 148 -21.46 -9.72 -4.23
C VAL A 148 -22.30 -9.46 -2.98
N ASP A 149 -22.83 -8.24 -2.83
CA ASP A 149 -23.69 -7.84 -1.70
C ASP A 149 -24.99 -8.66 -1.64
N LEU A 150 -25.64 -8.87 -2.79
CA LEU A 150 -26.86 -9.68 -2.85
C LEU A 150 -26.59 -11.13 -2.44
N THR A 151 -25.48 -11.69 -2.93
CA THR A 151 -25.03 -13.04 -2.58
C THR A 151 -24.74 -13.15 -1.09
N LEU A 152 -24.04 -12.18 -0.50
CA LEU A 152 -23.73 -12.15 0.92
C LEU A 152 -25.00 -12.02 1.78
N LYS A 153 -26.00 -11.26 1.32
CA LYS A 153 -27.31 -11.17 1.98
C LYS A 153 -28.05 -12.51 1.96
N LYS A 154 -28.19 -13.15 0.79
CA LYS A 154 -28.80 -14.49 0.66
C LYS A 154 -28.09 -15.50 1.57
N LEU A 155 -26.75 -15.45 1.60
CA LEU A 155 -25.97 -16.23 2.55
C LEU A 155 -26.41 -15.92 3.99
N LYS A 156 -26.30 -14.68 4.48
CA LYS A 156 -26.67 -14.34 5.87
C LYS A 156 -28.11 -14.69 6.26
N CYS A 157 -29.05 -14.67 5.32
CA CYS A 157 -30.45 -15.04 5.55
C CYS A 157 -30.71 -16.55 5.67
N GLY A 158 -29.68 -17.39 5.55
CA GLY A 158 -29.81 -18.84 5.73
C GLY A 158 -30.26 -19.60 4.47
N THR A 159 -30.24 -18.96 3.30
CA THR A 159 -30.53 -19.62 2.02
C THR A 159 -29.56 -20.78 1.79
N SER A 160 -30.06 -21.88 1.22
CA SER A 160 -29.24 -23.04 0.84
C SER A 160 -28.15 -22.62 -0.15
N LEU A 161 -27.00 -23.30 -0.17
CA LEU A 161 -25.91 -22.92 -1.08
C LEU A 161 -26.32 -23.08 -2.54
N GLU A 162 -27.14 -24.09 -2.83
CA GLU A 162 -27.67 -24.38 -4.17
C GLU A 162 -28.60 -23.26 -4.65
N ASP A 163 -29.43 -22.69 -3.76
CA ASP A 163 -30.36 -21.63 -4.12
C ASP A 163 -29.70 -20.25 -4.21
N ILE A 164 -28.56 -20.02 -3.54
CA ILE A 164 -27.81 -18.75 -3.63
C ILE A 164 -27.34 -18.50 -5.07
N TRP A 165 -26.93 -19.55 -5.78
CA TRP A 165 -26.34 -19.46 -7.12
C TRP A 165 -27.36 -19.58 -8.25
N LYS A 166 -28.62 -19.88 -7.96
CA LYS A 166 -29.69 -19.85 -8.96
C LYS A 166 -29.85 -18.41 -9.45
N ALA A 167 -29.77 -18.25 -10.77
CA ALA A 167 -29.62 -16.95 -11.42
C ALA A 167 -30.74 -15.98 -11.03
N ASP A 168 -30.36 -14.77 -10.63
CA ASP A 168 -31.10 -13.59 -11.04
C ASP A 168 -30.63 -13.33 -12.49
N GLU A 169 -31.52 -13.46 -13.49
CA GLU A 169 -31.24 -13.67 -14.92
C GLU A 169 -30.44 -12.58 -15.68
N ASP A 170 -29.81 -11.62 -15.01
CA ASP A 170 -29.26 -10.42 -15.69
C ASP A 170 -27.80 -10.51 -16.16
N PHE A 171 -27.10 -11.66 -16.02
CA PHE A 171 -25.63 -11.69 -16.24
C PHE A 171 -25.08 -12.67 -17.30
N SER A 172 -25.92 -13.46 -17.97
CA SER A 172 -25.42 -14.43 -18.98
C SER A 172 -25.07 -13.82 -20.35
N ALA A 173 -25.19 -12.51 -20.54
CA ALA A 173 -25.11 -11.90 -21.88
C ALA A 173 -23.72 -11.45 -22.36
N ILE A 174 -22.59 -11.80 -21.71
CA ILE A 174 -21.25 -11.33 -22.14
C ILE A 174 -20.29 -12.46 -22.53
N SER A 175 -20.80 -13.59 -23.02
CA SER A 175 -19.95 -14.58 -23.68
C SER A 175 -20.62 -15.16 -24.92
N SER A 176 -20.87 -14.31 -25.92
CA SER A 176 -21.02 -14.66 -27.33
C SER A 176 -21.15 -13.37 -28.14
N GLY A 177 -20.08 -12.94 -28.81
CA GLY A 177 -20.18 -11.90 -29.83
C GLY A 177 -20.62 -12.51 -31.17
N THR A 178 -21.62 -11.91 -31.83
CA THR A 178 -21.59 -11.41 -33.24
C THR A 178 -23.00 -11.31 -33.86
N SER A 179 -23.30 -10.08 -34.32
CA SER A 179 -24.16 -9.67 -35.45
C SER A 179 -25.68 -9.42 -35.30
N ALA A 180 -26.01 -8.20 -35.75
CA ALA A 180 -27.20 -7.71 -36.48
C ALA A 180 -28.55 -7.50 -35.77
N ASN A 181 -28.78 -6.21 -35.46
CA ASN A 181 -29.88 -5.34 -35.91
C ASN A 181 -31.35 -5.83 -35.81
N GLY A 182 -32.17 -5.08 -35.06
CA GLY A 182 -33.63 -5.13 -35.14
C GLY A 182 -34.32 -4.53 -33.91
N ASN A 183 -35.23 -3.58 -34.13
CA ASN A 183 -35.96 -2.81 -33.11
C ASN A 183 -36.92 -3.64 -32.24
N ALA A 184 -37.31 -3.09 -31.07
CA ALA A 184 -38.69 -2.97 -30.56
C ALA A 184 -38.66 -2.88 -29.01
N THR A 185 -38.88 -1.70 -28.41
CA THR A 185 -40.16 -1.21 -27.85
C THR A 185 -40.47 -1.71 -26.43
N LEU A 186 -40.64 -0.72 -25.53
CA LEU A 186 -41.09 -0.77 -24.15
C LEU A 186 -42.13 -1.86 -23.81
N GLY A 187 -41.91 -2.53 -22.68
CA GLY A 187 -42.92 -3.32 -21.97
C GLY A 187 -42.69 -3.29 -20.46
N ILE A 188 -43.13 -2.22 -19.81
CA ILE A 188 -43.26 -2.15 -18.34
C ILE A 188 -44.34 -3.17 -17.94
N THR A 189 -43.97 -4.22 -17.22
CA THR A 189 -44.93 -5.06 -16.50
C THR A 189 -44.58 -5.08 -15.03
N THR A 190 -45.30 -4.23 -14.31
CA THR A 190 -45.47 -4.23 -12.86
C THR A 190 -46.03 -5.59 -12.42
N HIS A 191 -45.26 -6.36 -11.66
CA HIS A 191 -45.83 -7.44 -10.84
C HIS A 191 -45.51 -7.17 -9.37
N GLN A 192 -46.48 -6.52 -8.73
CA GLN A 192 -46.68 -6.55 -7.29
C GLN A 192 -46.98 -7.99 -6.86
N ASN A 193 -46.25 -8.46 -5.85
CA ASN A 193 -46.71 -9.43 -4.87
C ASN A 193 -45.87 -9.23 -3.58
N PHE A 194 -46.23 -8.20 -2.81
CA PHE A 194 -45.77 -8.03 -1.43
C PHE A 194 -46.75 -8.77 -0.52
N VAL A 195 -46.29 -9.84 0.14
CA VAL A 195 -46.95 -10.39 1.32
C VAL A 195 -46.18 -9.89 2.55
N ASP A 196 -46.93 -9.19 3.40
CA ASP A 196 -46.54 -8.47 4.61
C ASP A 196 -45.84 -9.40 5.61
N ASN A 197 -44.56 -9.15 5.91
CA ASN A 197 -43.97 -9.58 7.18
C ASN A 197 -43.30 -8.37 7.84
N ARG A 198 -44.12 -7.66 8.60
CA ARG A 198 -43.82 -6.42 9.29
C ARG A 198 -42.90 -6.69 10.49
N MET A 199 -41.60 -6.83 10.22
CA MET A 199 -40.55 -6.68 11.23
C MET A 199 -39.79 -5.37 10.96
N SER A 200 -40.31 -4.30 11.55
CA SER A 200 -39.70 -2.98 11.80
C SER A 200 -38.58 -2.52 10.86
N LEU A 201 -38.94 -2.18 9.62
CA LEU A 201 -38.15 -1.40 8.66
C LEU A 201 -37.49 -0.11 9.25
N PRO A 202 -38.07 0.60 10.25
CA PRO A 202 -37.42 1.76 10.86
C PRO A 202 -36.19 1.42 11.72
N TYR A 203 -36.13 0.24 12.34
CA TYR A 203 -35.05 -0.12 13.27
C TYR A 203 -33.75 -0.48 12.54
N VAL A 204 -33.86 -1.13 11.38
CA VAL A 204 -32.70 -1.50 10.55
C VAL A 204 -32.13 -0.26 9.85
N LEU A 205 -32.98 0.63 9.33
CA LEU A 205 -32.54 1.87 8.69
C LEU A 205 -31.84 2.81 9.69
N SER A 206 -32.35 2.89 10.93
CA SER A 206 -31.71 3.63 12.03
C SER A 206 -30.31 3.10 12.33
N LYS A 207 -30.15 1.77 12.44
CA LYS A 207 -28.83 1.18 12.74
C LYS A 207 -27.82 1.37 11.59
N PHE A 208 -28.28 1.37 10.33
CA PHE A 208 -27.43 1.64 9.17
C PHE A 208 -26.99 3.11 9.07
N THR A 209 -27.87 4.07 9.41
CA THR A 209 -27.49 5.48 9.51
C THR A 209 -26.50 5.70 10.64
N ASP A 210 -26.65 4.97 11.75
CA ASP A 210 -25.71 5.01 12.88
C ASP A 210 -24.32 4.51 12.47
N PHE A 211 -24.22 3.36 11.78
CA PHE A 211 -22.93 2.83 11.30
C PHE A 211 -22.24 3.71 10.24
N CYS A 212 -22.98 4.31 9.31
CA CYS A 212 -22.39 5.24 8.35
C CYS A 212 -21.89 6.52 9.04
N SER A 213 -22.60 7.00 10.06
CA SER A 213 -22.16 8.15 10.86
C SER A 213 -20.94 7.83 11.71
N GLU A 214 -20.85 6.61 12.25
CA GLU A 214 -19.68 6.13 13.01
C GLU A 214 -18.48 5.90 12.09
N SER A 215 -18.69 5.33 10.90
CA SER A 215 -17.62 5.15 9.90
C SER A 215 -17.05 6.49 9.45
N LEU A 216 -17.90 7.48 9.16
CA LEU A 216 -17.44 8.82 8.77
C LEU A 216 -16.66 9.50 9.90
N LYS A 217 -17.09 9.36 11.16
CA LYS A 217 -16.33 9.85 12.31
C LYS A 217 -14.97 9.17 12.44
N LEU A 218 -14.91 7.85 12.20
CA LEU A 218 -13.64 7.12 12.20
C LEU A 218 -12.72 7.59 11.07
N ASP A 219 -13.26 7.86 9.88
CA ASP A 219 -12.50 8.40 8.76
C ASP A 219 -11.95 9.81 9.11
N ASP A 220 -12.78 10.70 9.66
CA ASP A 220 -12.36 12.03 10.12
C ASP A 220 -11.30 11.96 11.24
N GLU A 221 -11.46 11.01 12.18
CA GLU A 221 -10.48 10.76 13.26
C GLU A 221 -9.15 10.26 12.70
N ILE A 222 -9.18 9.34 11.74
CA ILE A 222 -7.96 8.84 11.08
C ILE A 222 -7.27 9.98 10.32
N ASP A 223 -8.02 10.77 9.56
CA ASP A 223 -7.47 11.90 8.81
C ASP A 223 -6.82 12.92 9.76
N HIS A 224 -7.47 13.22 10.89
CA HIS A 224 -6.90 14.11 11.91
C HIS A 224 -5.61 13.54 12.53
N VAL A 225 -5.58 12.24 12.85
CA VAL A 225 -4.38 11.58 13.39
C VAL A 225 -3.25 11.59 12.36
N LEU A 226 -3.54 11.37 11.08
CA LEU A 226 -2.54 11.40 10.00
C LEU A 226 -2.00 12.81 9.77
N GLU A 227 -2.86 13.83 9.77
CA GLU A 227 -2.44 15.23 9.68
C GLU A 227 -1.55 15.62 10.87
N ALA A 228 -1.95 15.28 12.09
CA ALA A 228 -1.15 15.53 13.29
C ALA A 228 0.22 14.81 13.23
N LEU A 229 0.26 13.56 12.76
CA LEU A 229 1.50 12.81 12.57
C LEU A 229 2.41 13.47 11.53
N GLN A 230 1.84 13.92 10.40
CA GLN A 230 2.59 14.62 9.36
C GLN A 230 3.20 15.91 9.92
N ILE A 231 2.41 16.74 10.61
CA ILE A 231 2.88 17.99 11.23
C ILE A 231 4.01 17.70 12.23
N ALA A 232 3.86 16.68 13.07
CA ALA A 232 4.88 16.30 14.05
C ALA A 232 6.20 15.87 13.36
N GLN A 233 6.12 15.02 12.34
CA GLN A 233 7.30 14.56 11.60
C GLN A 233 8.00 15.69 10.83
N GLU A 234 7.23 16.60 10.23
CA GLU A 234 7.78 17.79 9.57
C GLU A 234 8.49 18.71 10.57
N ALA A 235 7.92 18.90 11.77
CA ALA A 235 8.54 19.67 12.83
C ALA A 235 9.84 19.02 13.35
N GLU A 236 9.84 17.70 13.56
CA GLU A 236 11.03 16.94 13.93
C GLU A 236 12.13 17.03 12.86
N TYR A 237 11.77 16.85 11.58
CA TYR A 237 12.71 16.98 10.46
C TYR A 237 13.33 18.38 10.43
N LYS A 238 12.50 19.42 10.53
CA LYS A 238 12.96 20.82 10.50
C LYS A 238 13.89 21.13 11.66
N LEU A 239 13.55 20.68 12.87
CA LEU A 239 14.44 20.82 14.03
C LEU A 239 15.76 20.10 13.81
N ALA A 240 15.74 18.88 13.27
CA ALA A 240 16.95 18.12 12.98
C ALA A 240 17.84 18.83 11.96
N GLU A 241 17.22 19.33 10.88
CA GLU A 241 17.87 20.09 9.83
C GLU A 241 18.55 21.33 10.40
N GLU A 242 17.81 22.18 11.12
CA GLU A 242 18.33 23.40 11.73
C GLU A 242 19.54 23.12 12.64
N ARG A 243 19.45 22.10 13.51
CA ARG A 243 20.51 21.74 14.45
C ARG A 243 21.74 21.18 13.75
N LEU A 244 21.57 20.29 12.78
CA LEU A 244 22.67 19.69 12.02
C LEU A 244 23.40 20.73 11.17
N TYR A 245 22.67 21.62 10.50
CA TYR A 245 23.29 22.69 9.72
C TYR A 245 23.98 23.74 10.60
N ALA A 246 23.42 24.07 11.77
CA ALA A 246 24.09 24.93 12.74
C ALA A 246 25.42 24.30 13.22
N GLN A 247 25.42 23.00 13.54
CA GLN A 247 26.62 22.26 13.95
C GLN A 247 27.66 22.21 12.82
N LYS A 248 27.23 21.97 11.57
CA LYS A 248 28.10 22.02 10.38
C LYS A 248 28.76 23.39 10.23
N LYS A 249 27.98 24.48 10.35
CA LYS A 249 28.48 25.86 10.25
C LYS A 249 29.49 26.15 11.36
N TYR A 250 29.22 25.69 12.58
CA TYR A 250 30.14 25.83 13.71
C TYR A 250 31.47 25.12 13.45
N LEU A 251 31.43 23.86 12.99
CA LEU A 251 32.62 23.10 12.59
C LEU A 251 33.41 23.79 11.48
N GLN A 252 32.74 24.32 10.45
CA GLN A 252 33.39 25.08 9.37
C GLN A 252 34.13 26.30 9.90
N ASN A 253 33.53 27.04 10.84
CA ASN A 253 34.18 28.18 11.49
C ASN A 253 35.42 27.75 12.29
N LEU A 254 35.35 26.63 13.02
CA LEU A 254 36.49 26.08 13.75
C LEU A 254 37.62 25.64 12.82
N TYR A 255 37.32 24.99 11.69
CA TYR A 255 38.33 24.64 10.69
C TYR A 255 38.98 25.88 10.07
N GLN A 256 38.20 26.93 9.78
CA GLN A 256 38.76 28.20 9.29
C GLN A 256 39.66 28.86 10.33
N GLN A 257 39.29 28.83 11.61
CA GLN A 257 40.13 29.34 12.69
C GLN A 257 41.42 28.53 12.81
N LEU A 258 41.34 27.20 12.74
CA LEU A 258 42.51 26.33 12.77
C LEU A 258 43.51 26.68 11.65
N GLU A 259 43.02 26.92 10.43
CA GLU A 259 43.87 27.29 9.30
C GLU A 259 44.48 28.69 9.46
N LYS A 260 43.74 29.65 10.02
CA LYS A 260 44.27 30.99 10.37
C LYS A 260 45.39 30.90 11.42
N GLU A 261 45.20 30.12 12.47
CA GLU A 261 46.22 29.94 13.51
C GLU A 261 47.45 29.21 12.97
N ARG A 262 47.25 28.23 12.09
CA ARG A 262 48.34 27.49 11.43
C ARG A 262 49.18 28.42 10.52
N THR A 263 48.53 29.26 9.73
CA THR A 263 49.21 30.24 8.87
C THR A 263 49.92 31.31 9.70
N ALA A 264 49.31 31.80 10.79
CA ALA A 264 49.94 32.74 11.71
C ALA A 264 51.18 32.15 12.42
N LEU A 265 51.15 30.86 12.77
CA LEU A 265 52.29 30.14 13.34
C LEU A 265 53.46 30.04 12.36
N ALA A 266 53.17 29.73 11.08
CA ALA A 266 54.19 29.64 10.04
C ALA A 266 54.95 30.96 9.84
N CYS A 267 54.30 32.11 10.14
CA CYS A 267 54.87 33.44 10.01
C CYS A 267 55.64 33.95 11.25
N ARG A 268 55.60 33.26 12.41
CA ARG A 268 56.21 33.75 13.67
C ARG A 268 57.22 32.78 14.27
N THR A 269 58.44 33.25 14.51
CA THR A 269 59.55 32.51 15.15
C THR A 269 59.46 32.45 16.69
N GLY A 270 58.27 32.61 17.29
CA GLY A 270 58.06 32.60 18.75
C GLY A 270 57.20 31.41 19.19
N LYS A 271 57.80 30.47 19.94
CA LYS A 271 57.40 29.05 19.98
C LYS A 271 56.38 28.62 21.05
N THR A 272 55.97 29.45 22.01
CA THR A 272 55.31 28.92 23.24
C THR A 272 53.81 29.21 23.36
N SER A 273 53.33 30.44 23.13
CA SER A 273 51.91 30.78 23.35
C SER A 273 50.97 30.33 22.21
N THR A 274 51.45 30.36 20.98
CA THR A 274 50.70 30.01 19.76
C THR A 274 50.43 28.50 19.64
N ASN A 275 51.32 27.67 20.17
CA ASN A 275 51.15 26.20 20.18
C ASN A 275 50.02 25.76 21.12
N ALA A 276 49.84 26.44 22.26
CA ALA A 276 48.75 26.14 23.18
C ALA A 276 47.38 26.44 22.55
N LEU A 277 47.25 27.57 21.84
CA LEU A 277 46.01 27.96 21.18
C LEU A 277 45.63 26.98 20.05
N LEU A 278 46.59 26.59 19.21
CA LEU A 278 46.39 25.56 18.18
C LEU A 278 45.92 24.22 18.77
N SER A 279 46.56 23.79 19.86
CA SER A 279 46.17 22.55 20.55
C SER A 279 44.75 22.60 21.11
N ALA A 280 44.33 23.76 21.62
CA ALA A 280 42.97 23.98 22.12
C ALA A 280 41.93 23.95 21.00
N VAL A 281 42.19 24.62 19.87
CA VAL A 281 41.29 24.61 18.70
C VAL A 281 41.17 23.19 18.14
N LEU A 282 42.28 22.45 18.03
CA LEU A 282 42.27 21.07 17.51
C LEU A 282 41.53 20.11 18.45
N LYS A 283 41.63 20.30 19.77
CA LYS A 283 40.83 19.56 20.75
C LYS A 283 39.34 19.89 20.60
N GLY A 284 38.99 21.16 20.42
CA GLY A 284 37.60 21.61 20.17
C GLY A 284 37.02 20.97 18.91
N VAL A 285 37.74 21.00 17.78
CA VAL A 285 37.30 20.36 16.53
C VAL A 285 37.00 18.87 16.74
N LYS A 286 37.89 18.13 17.43
CA LYS A 286 37.66 16.70 17.70
C LYS A 286 36.40 16.46 18.52
N GLN A 287 36.14 17.28 19.54
CA GLN A 287 34.94 17.17 20.37
C GLN A 287 33.67 17.43 19.55
N GLU A 288 33.67 18.47 18.73
CA GLU A 288 32.50 18.85 17.92
C GLU A 288 32.22 17.88 16.78
N VAL A 289 33.23 17.17 16.27
CA VAL A 289 33.04 16.07 15.32
C VAL A 289 32.36 14.87 15.97
N VAL A 290 32.78 14.49 17.19
CA VAL A 290 32.10 13.41 17.95
C VAL A 290 30.65 13.79 18.23
N LYS A 291 30.41 15.04 18.61
CA LYS A 291 29.05 15.58 18.80
C LYS A 291 28.21 15.45 17.54
N LEU A 292 28.75 15.82 16.37
CA LEU A 292 28.03 15.69 15.10
C LEU A 292 27.70 14.22 14.78
N GLU A 293 28.60 13.28 15.07
CA GLU A 293 28.31 11.85 14.89
C GLU A 293 27.19 11.36 15.81
N GLN A 294 27.13 11.84 17.04
CA GLN A 294 25.98 11.56 17.93
C GLN A 294 24.68 12.18 17.40
N MET A 295 24.72 13.42 16.93
CA MET A 295 23.55 14.10 16.36
C MET A 295 22.99 13.38 15.14
N LYS A 296 23.86 12.78 14.31
CA LYS A 296 23.44 12.06 13.10
C LYS A 296 22.53 10.87 13.38
N GLU A 297 22.57 10.29 14.58
CA GLU A 297 21.74 9.14 14.98
C GLU A 297 20.23 9.37 14.80
N VAL A 298 19.79 10.64 14.72
CA VAL A 298 18.40 11.01 14.39
C VAL A 298 17.92 10.51 13.02
N TYR A 299 18.81 10.04 12.14
CA TYR A 299 18.42 9.34 10.90
C TYR A 299 17.54 8.11 11.16
N LYS A 300 17.61 7.54 12.37
CA LYS A 300 16.77 6.42 12.82
C LYS A 300 15.34 6.84 13.17
N GLY A 301 15.06 8.15 13.21
CA GLY A 301 13.85 8.77 13.74
C GLY A 301 13.98 9.17 15.21
N PHE A 302 13.29 10.23 15.62
CA PHE A 302 13.39 10.76 16.99
C PHE A 302 12.91 9.73 18.01
N GLY A 303 11.81 9.03 17.77
CA GLY A 303 11.32 7.96 18.64
C GLY A 303 12.27 6.76 18.84
N ARG A 304 13.30 6.59 17.98
CA ARG A 304 14.31 5.52 18.10
C ARG A 304 15.67 6.05 18.55
N THR A 305 15.83 7.37 18.66
CA THR A 305 17.07 8.00 19.11
C THR A 305 17.08 8.06 20.62
N SER A 306 18.25 7.87 21.25
CA SER A 306 18.32 7.89 22.71
C SER A 306 17.84 9.23 23.28
N LYS A 307 17.06 9.19 24.36
CA LYS A 307 16.57 10.38 25.07
C LYS A 307 17.72 11.33 25.46
N ALA A 308 18.89 10.79 25.79
CA ALA A 308 20.09 11.57 26.11
C ALA A 308 20.56 12.44 24.93
N ILE A 309 20.66 11.87 23.73
CA ILE A 309 21.06 12.61 22.51
C ILE A 309 20.02 13.68 22.17
N LEU A 310 18.72 13.36 22.26
CA LEU A 310 17.64 14.31 21.99
C LEU A 310 17.64 15.49 22.97
N LYS A 311 17.85 15.22 24.25
CA LYS A 311 17.94 16.26 25.27
C LYS A 311 19.16 17.14 25.08
N GLU A 312 20.33 16.53 24.91
CA GLU A 312 21.61 17.25 24.85
C GLU A 312 21.74 18.11 23.59
N HIS A 313 21.34 17.58 22.42
CA HIS A 313 21.65 18.22 21.14
C HIS A 313 20.44 18.86 20.46
N PHE A 314 19.23 18.41 20.78
CA PHE A 314 17.98 18.89 20.17
C PHE A 314 17.07 19.64 21.15
N GLY A 315 17.39 19.63 22.46
CA GLY A 315 16.65 20.38 23.48
C GLY A 315 15.26 19.80 23.78
N LEU A 316 15.06 18.51 23.50
CA LEU A 316 13.80 17.83 23.79
C LEU A 316 13.86 17.16 25.17
N GLU A 317 13.01 17.60 26.08
CA GLU A 317 12.74 16.87 27.32
C GLU A 317 11.72 15.78 27.02
N VAL A 318 12.17 14.53 26.95
CA VAL A 318 11.29 13.37 26.80
C VAL A 318 10.94 12.91 28.22
N GLU A 319 9.70 13.13 28.65
CA GLU A 319 9.18 12.58 29.92
C GLU A 319 9.32 11.04 29.93
N ASP A 320 9.45 10.45 31.12
CA ASP A 320 9.80 9.05 31.28
C ASP A 320 8.69 8.06 30.90
#